data_AF-A0A7Y4KYJ2-F1
#
_entry.id   AF-A0A7Y4KYJ2-F1
#
_cell.length_a   1.000
_cell.length_b   1.000
_cell.length_c   1.000
_cell.angle_alpha   90.00
_cell.angle_beta   90.00
_cell.angle_gamma   90.00
#
_symmetry.space_group_name_H-M   'P 1'
#
loop_
_entity.id
_entity.type
_entity.pdbx_description
1 polymer ?
#
loop_
_entity_poly.entity_id
_entity_poly.type
_entity_poly.pdbx_seq_one_letter_code
_entity_poly.pdbx_strand_id
1 'polypeptide(L)'
;MENLRKHADRRAVSIALLLAAVVILAVGRFIQFDDTSGFGFEKWNRPLGYVAALVAIGAVAVAAPEVKARLWFGVALLVLGGWLVVMQATSDGFRFVWSVSDGELGILWFFLLLLGVVMVLTAAAALTGGRWMLRVAAYLVATVALCLIAFNLGLGYYGSDCAEGESECLSWLGGVWWAVLTLAGCAVLAIGSEVVLWRRRSSVKELVG
;
A
#
# COMPACT_ATOMS: atom_id res chain seq x y z
N MET A 1 0.57 14.89 -32.93
CA MET A 1 0.60 15.78 -31.74
C MET A 1 -0.47 15.44 -30.71
N GLU A 2 -1.65 14.98 -31.11
CA GLU A 2 -2.78 14.66 -30.22
C GLU A 2 -2.50 13.55 -29.19
N ASN A 3 -1.84 12.46 -29.59
CA ASN A 3 -1.49 11.36 -28.67
C ASN A 3 -0.52 11.81 -27.57
N LEU A 4 0.50 12.63 -27.90
CA LEU A 4 1.45 13.17 -26.92
C LEU A 4 0.76 14.07 -25.88
N ARG A 5 -0.23 14.87 -26.32
CA ARG A 5 -1.03 15.73 -25.44
C ARG A 5 -1.88 14.88 -24.48
N LYS A 6 -2.56 13.86 -25.00
CA LYS A 6 -3.38 12.93 -24.22
C LYS A 6 -2.58 12.18 -23.13
N HIS A 7 -1.33 11.82 -23.39
CA HIS A 7 -0.45 11.19 -22.39
C HIS A 7 0.04 12.18 -21.32
N ALA A 8 0.40 13.41 -21.71
CA ALA A 8 0.78 14.47 -20.78
C ALA A 8 -0.38 14.86 -19.86
N ASP A 9 -1.59 14.94 -20.41
CA ASP A 9 -2.80 15.27 -19.68
C ASP A 9 -3.11 14.22 -18.60
N ARG A 10 -3.01 12.92 -18.92
CA ARG A 10 -3.27 11.86 -17.93
C ARG A 10 -2.29 11.87 -16.76
N ARG A 11 -1.00 12.13 -17.00
CA ARG A 11 0.01 12.30 -15.94
C ARG A 11 -0.34 13.49 -15.06
N ALA A 12 -0.64 14.63 -15.67
CA ALA A 12 -0.98 15.84 -14.92
C ALA A 12 -2.24 15.62 -14.08
N VAL A 13 -3.28 15.00 -14.65
CA VAL A 13 -4.54 14.70 -13.95
C VAL A 13 -4.32 13.71 -12.81
N SER A 14 -3.56 12.63 -12.99
CA SER A 14 -3.32 11.68 -11.89
C SER A 14 -2.55 12.30 -10.72
N ILE A 15 -1.56 13.15 -11.02
CA ILE A 15 -0.81 13.88 -9.98
C ILE A 15 -1.70 14.93 -9.32
N ALA A 16 -2.51 15.67 -10.09
CA ALA A 16 -3.45 16.65 -9.55
C ALA A 16 -4.49 16.00 -8.63
N LEU A 17 -4.99 14.81 -8.98
CA LEU A 17 -5.89 14.03 -8.12
C LEU A 17 -5.18 13.54 -6.85
N LEU A 18 -3.91 13.13 -6.92
CA LEU A 18 -3.12 12.80 -5.73
C LEU A 18 -2.97 14.00 -4.80
N LEU A 19 -2.61 15.15 -5.37
CA LEU A 19 -2.50 16.40 -4.60
C LEU A 19 -3.85 16.80 -4.00
N ALA A 20 -4.95 16.66 -4.75
CA ALA A 20 -6.29 16.91 -4.23
C ALA A 20 -6.62 15.98 -3.05
N ALA A 21 -6.28 14.69 -3.14
CA ALA A 21 -6.46 13.76 -2.02
C ALA A 21 -5.64 14.17 -0.79
N VAL A 22 -4.38 14.57 -0.97
CA VAL A 22 -3.53 15.07 0.12
C VAL A 22 -4.10 16.35 0.73
N VAL A 23 -4.60 17.28 -0.09
CA VAL A 23 -5.25 18.51 0.38
C VAL A 23 -6.53 18.18 1.17
N ILE A 24 -7.34 17.22 0.72
CA ILE A 24 -8.54 16.79 1.46
C ILE A 24 -8.13 16.22 2.84
N LEU A 25 -7.07 15.42 2.91
CA LEU A 25 -6.56 14.91 4.18
C LEU A 25 -6.02 16.03 5.08
N ALA A 26 -5.35 17.03 4.52
CA ALA A 26 -4.87 18.19 5.30
C ALA A 26 -6.03 19.06 5.82
N VAL A 27 -7.01 19.37 4.96
CA VAL A 27 -8.20 20.17 5.32
C VAL A 27 -9.08 19.44 6.33
N GLY A 28 -9.20 18.11 6.19
CA GLY A 28 -9.87 17.26 7.17
C GLY A 28 -9.07 17.06 8.47
N ARG A 29 -7.96 17.78 8.67
CA ARG A 29 -7.12 17.74 9.88
C ARG A 29 -6.68 16.32 10.26
N PHE A 30 -6.50 15.47 9.25
CA PHE A 30 -5.97 14.12 9.45
C PHE A 30 -4.50 14.17 9.84
N ILE A 31 -3.76 15.16 9.32
CA ILE A 31 -2.37 15.40 9.66
C ILE A 31 -2.33 16.45 10.76
N GLN A 32 -1.86 16.06 11.95
CA GLN A 32 -1.75 16.92 13.12
C GLN A 32 -0.29 17.01 13.55
N PHE A 33 0.11 18.16 14.08
CA PHE A 33 1.46 18.44 14.58
C PHE A 33 1.48 18.80 16.08
N ASP A 34 0.31 18.82 16.73
CA ASP A 34 0.17 19.23 18.13
C ASP A 34 0.00 18.01 19.05
N ASP A 35 0.64 18.09 20.22
CA ASP A 35 0.67 17.04 21.24
C ASP A 35 -0.50 17.12 22.24
N THR A 36 -1.49 17.98 21.97
CA THR A 36 -2.62 18.19 22.88
C THR A 36 -3.60 17.02 22.86
N SER A 37 -3.72 16.36 24.01
CA SER A 37 -4.54 15.20 24.38
C SER A 37 -6.07 15.39 24.30
N GLY A 38 -6.56 16.24 23.40
CA GLY A 38 -7.98 16.46 23.19
C GLY A 38 -8.44 15.81 21.90
N PHE A 39 -8.98 14.58 22.00
CA PHE A 39 -9.74 13.83 20.98
C PHE A 39 -10.05 14.60 19.69
N GLY A 40 -9.10 14.62 18.76
CA GLY A 40 -9.20 15.25 17.44
C GLY A 40 -10.09 14.49 16.46
N PHE A 41 -11.12 13.80 16.95
CA PHE A 41 -12.12 13.17 16.11
C PHE A 41 -13.16 14.23 15.73
N GLU A 42 -12.81 15.10 14.77
CA GLU A 42 -13.82 15.91 14.12
C GLU A 42 -14.76 14.96 13.37
N LYS A 43 -16.08 15.11 13.57
CA LYS A 43 -17.14 14.33 12.91
C LYS A 43 -16.99 14.23 11.38
N TRP A 44 -16.20 15.12 10.79
CA TRP A 44 -15.93 15.21 9.37
C TRP A 44 -14.73 14.37 8.90
N ASN A 45 -13.90 13.82 9.79
CA ASN A 45 -12.75 13.01 9.39
C ASN A 45 -13.23 11.80 8.58
N ARG A 46 -14.02 10.89 9.15
CA ARG A 46 -14.50 9.70 8.40
C ARG A 46 -15.06 10.01 6.99
N PRO A 47 -16.03 10.92 6.81
CA PRO A 47 -16.56 11.19 5.47
C PRO A 47 -15.51 11.82 4.54
N LEU A 48 -14.69 12.76 4.99
CA LEU A 48 -13.61 13.34 4.17
C LEU A 48 -12.55 12.30 3.81
N GLY A 49 -12.30 11.34 4.69
CA GLY A 49 -11.41 10.21 4.45
C GLY A 49 -11.93 9.35 3.31
N TYR A 50 -13.21 8.97 3.34
CA TYR A 50 -13.82 8.24 2.23
C TYR A 50 -13.75 9.02 0.92
N VAL A 51 -13.97 10.34 0.94
CA VAL A 51 -13.81 11.19 -0.26
C VAL A 51 -12.36 11.16 -0.75
N ALA A 52 -11.37 11.33 0.14
CA ALA A 52 -9.96 11.26 -0.23
C ALA A 52 -9.59 9.89 -0.82
N ALA A 53 -10.11 8.80 -0.26
CA ALA A 53 -9.92 7.46 -0.78
C ALA A 53 -10.51 7.29 -2.20
N LEU A 54 -11.73 7.80 -2.43
CA LEU A 54 -12.35 7.78 -3.77
C LEU A 54 -11.54 8.57 -4.79
N VAL A 55 -11.04 9.75 -4.40
CA VAL A 55 -10.15 10.57 -5.25
C VAL A 55 -8.86 9.84 -5.56
N ALA A 56 -8.24 9.18 -4.56
CA ALA A 56 -7.03 8.39 -4.74
C ALA A 56 -7.26 7.18 -5.67
N ILE A 57 -8.40 6.49 -5.55
CA ILE A 57 -8.80 5.40 -6.47
C ILE A 57 -8.96 5.94 -7.89
N GLY A 58 -9.60 7.11 -8.05
CA GLY A 58 -9.70 7.81 -9.33
C GLY A 58 -8.32 8.13 -9.93
N ALA A 59 -7.38 8.59 -9.11
CA ALA A 59 -6.01 8.88 -9.54
C ALA A 59 -5.29 7.62 -10.07
N VAL A 60 -5.45 6.48 -9.38
CA VAL A 60 -4.94 5.18 -9.83
C VAL A 60 -5.57 4.77 -11.15
N ALA A 61 -6.90 4.87 -11.27
CA ALA A 61 -7.62 4.50 -12.48
C ALA A 61 -7.18 5.33 -13.71
N VAL A 62 -6.93 6.62 -13.51
CA VAL A 62 -6.40 7.52 -14.56
C VAL A 62 -4.96 7.17 -14.93
N ALA A 63 -4.11 6.85 -13.95
CA ALA A 63 -2.72 6.51 -14.18
C ALA A 63 -2.53 5.13 -14.83
N ALA A 64 -3.29 4.12 -14.40
CA ALA A 64 -3.16 2.71 -14.75
C ALA A 64 -2.98 2.38 -16.25
N PRO A 65 -3.75 2.96 -17.19
CA PRO A 65 -3.61 2.62 -18.61
C PRO A 65 -2.29 3.12 -19.24
N GLU A 66 -1.65 4.14 -18.65
CA GLU A 66 -0.49 4.80 -19.24
C GLU A 66 0.80 4.43 -18.51
N VAL A 67 1.81 3.95 -19.24
CA VAL A 67 3.08 3.49 -18.63
C VAL A 67 3.80 4.63 -17.90
N LYS A 68 3.90 5.80 -18.55
CA LYS A 68 4.57 6.96 -17.95
C LYS A 68 3.79 7.51 -16.75
N ALA A 69 2.46 7.56 -16.82
CA ALA A 69 1.63 8.04 -15.71
C ALA A 69 1.72 7.10 -14.51
N ARG A 70 1.66 5.76 -14.72
CA ARG A 70 1.90 4.76 -13.67
C ARG A 70 3.23 4.95 -12.97
N LEU A 71 4.32 5.10 -13.73
CA LEU A 71 5.65 5.26 -13.16
C LEU A 71 5.73 6.51 -12.28
N TRP A 72 5.34 7.67 -12.82
CA TRP A 72 5.42 8.93 -12.10
C TRP A 72 4.48 8.98 -10.90
N PHE A 73 3.27 8.44 -11.03
CA PHE A 73 2.34 8.32 -9.92
C PHE A 73 2.91 7.40 -8.84
N GLY A 74 3.46 6.24 -9.21
CA GLY A 74 4.10 5.32 -8.28
C GLY A 74 5.28 5.98 -7.55
N VAL A 75 6.16 6.68 -8.27
CA VAL A 75 7.25 7.46 -7.66
C VAL A 75 6.70 8.53 -6.71
N ALA A 76 5.65 9.26 -7.09
CA ALA A 76 5.04 10.26 -6.22
C ALA A 76 4.48 9.65 -4.92
N LEU A 77 3.88 8.46 -4.99
CA LEU A 77 3.43 7.73 -3.79
C LEU A 77 4.61 7.31 -2.89
N LEU A 78 5.71 6.85 -3.48
CA LEU A 78 6.91 6.49 -2.72
C LEU A 78 7.56 7.70 -2.05
N VAL A 79 7.63 8.84 -2.77
CA VAL A 79 8.12 10.11 -2.22
C VAL A 79 7.22 10.58 -1.09
N LEU A 80 5.90 10.53 -1.27
CA LEU A 80 4.95 10.87 -0.21
C LEU A 80 5.12 9.95 1.01
N GLY A 81 5.23 8.64 0.79
CA GLY A 81 5.48 7.67 1.86
C GLY A 81 6.79 7.95 2.61
N GLY A 82 7.88 8.21 1.88
CA GLY A 82 9.17 8.58 2.48
C GLY A 82 9.10 9.88 3.27
N TRP A 83 8.39 10.88 2.75
CA TRP A 83 8.14 12.14 3.44
C TRP A 83 7.39 11.92 4.77
N LEU A 84 6.34 11.08 4.78
CA LEU A 84 5.61 10.78 6.01
C LEU A 84 6.51 10.15 7.08
N VAL A 85 7.43 9.26 6.70
CA VAL A 85 8.41 8.65 7.63
C VAL A 85 9.37 9.71 8.18
N VAL A 86 9.88 10.60 7.33
CA VAL A 86 10.77 11.68 7.77
C VAL A 86 10.04 12.60 8.74
N MET A 87 8.80 12.98 8.45
CA MET A 87 7.99 13.82 9.34
C MET A 87 7.74 13.13 10.69
N GLN A 88 7.38 11.85 10.67
CA GLN A 88 7.21 11.05 11.90
C GLN A 88 8.50 10.97 12.73
N ALA A 89 9.67 10.88 12.08
CA ALA A 89 10.96 10.79 12.77
C ALA A 89 11.50 12.14 13.25
N THR A 90 11.06 13.26 12.67
CA THR A 90 11.59 14.60 12.95
C THR A 90 10.64 15.49 13.74
N SER A 91 9.37 15.11 13.87
CA SER A 91 8.33 15.89 14.54
C SER A 91 7.60 15.01 15.55
N ASP A 92 7.85 15.22 16.84
CA ASP A 92 7.26 14.40 17.92
C ASP A 92 5.72 14.48 17.96
N GLY A 93 5.14 15.59 17.50
CA GLY A 93 3.68 15.78 17.41
C GLY A 93 3.04 15.28 16.10
N PHE A 94 3.80 14.71 15.17
CA PHE A 94 3.25 14.30 13.86
C PHE A 94 2.39 13.04 13.98
N ARG A 95 1.08 13.19 13.77
CA ARG A 95 0.12 12.09 13.84
C ARG A 95 -0.82 12.08 12.65
N PHE A 96 -1.24 10.89 12.23
CA PHE A 96 -2.31 10.69 11.25
C PHE A 96 -3.53 10.07 11.93
N VAL A 97 -4.63 10.82 11.98
CA VAL A 97 -5.86 10.44 12.72
C VAL A 97 -7.06 10.33 11.78
N TRP A 98 -7.49 9.10 11.53
CA TRP A 98 -8.67 8.72 10.75
C TRP A 98 -9.83 8.22 11.60
N SER A 99 -9.58 7.31 12.56
CA SER A 99 -10.61 6.73 13.40
C SER A 99 -10.37 6.95 14.89
N VAL A 100 -9.33 6.35 15.47
CA VAL A 100 -9.04 6.44 16.92
C VAL A 100 -7.58 6.04 17.24
N SER A 101 -6.87 5.35 16.35
CA SER A 101 -5.61 4.67 16.73
C SER A 101 -4.35 5.28 16.11
N ASP A 102 -3.27 5.35 16.90
CA ASP A 102 -1.95 5.81 16.45
C ASP A 102 -1.35 4.92 15.32
N GLY A 103 -1.87 3.69 15.13
CA GLY A 103 -1.43 2.77 14.09
C GLY A 103 -1.87 3.13 12.66
N GLU A 104 -2.76 4.10 12.50
CA GLU A 104 -3.35 4.46 11.20
C GLU A 104 -2.32 5.08 10.24
N LEU A 105 -1.33 5.82 10.78
CA LEU A 105 -0.22 6.33 9.98
C LEU A 105 0.60 5.20 9.34
N GLY A 106 0.89 4.14 10.12
CA GLY A 106 1.63 2.98 9.65
C GLY A 106 0.87 2.24 8.54
N ILE A 107 -0.45 2.11 8.68
CA ILE A 107 -1.32 1.51 7.67
C ILE A 107 -1.31 2.34 6.38
N LEU A 108 -1.50 3.66 6.48
CA LEU A 108 -1.45 4.55 5.31
C LEU A 108 -0.09 4.47 4.61
N TRP A 109 1.00 4.58 5.36
CA TRP A 109 2.36 4.48 4.84
C TRP A 109 2.57 3.16 4.09
N PHE A 110 2.16 2.05 4.70
CA PHE A 110 2.27 0.73 4.10
C PHE A 110 1.50 0.62 2.78
N PHE A 111 0.27 1.14 2.72
CA PHE A 111 -0.51 1.15 1.47
C PHE A 111 0.11 2.05 0.39
N LEU A 112 0.63 3.23 0.76
CA LEU A 112 1.34 4.11 -0.17
C LEU A 112 2.60 3.43 -0.74
N LEU A 113 3.37 2.77 0.12
CA LEU A 113 4.56 2.01 -0.27
C LEU A 113 4.18 0.88 -1.22
N LEU A 114 3.23 0.04 -0.82
CA LEU A 114 2.74 -1.11 -1.60
C LEU A 114 2.25 -0.67 -2.98
N LEU A 115 1.35 0.30 -3.03
CA LEU A 115 0.78 0.81 -4.28
C LEU A 115 1.85 1.49 -5.14
N GLY A 116 2.75 2.27 -4.53
CA GLY A 116 3.87 2.90 -5.21
C GLY A 116 4.78 1.88 -5.88
N VAL A 117 5.20 0.84 -5.15
CA VAL A 117 6.03 -0.26 -5.67
C VAL A 117 5.32 -1.00 -6.80
N VAL A 118 4.05 -1.37 -6.64
CA VAL A 118 3.28 -2.07 -7.68
C VAL A 118 3.16 -1.23 -8.95
N MET A 119 2.88 0.06 -8.82
CA MET A 119 2.77 0.98 -9.97
C MET A 119 4.12 1.14 -10.70
N VAL A 120 5.23 1.25 -9.97
CA VAL A 120 6.58 1.32 -10.54
C VAL A 120 6.96 0.00 -11.22
N LEU A 121 6.76 -1.14 -10.56
CA LEU A 121 7.10 -2.46 -11.12
C LEU A 121 6.30 -2.80 -12.37
N THR A 122 5.00 -2.50 -12.37
CA THR A 122 4.14 -2.74 -13.56
C THR A 122 4.50 -1.80 -14.71
N ALA A 123 4.88 -0.54 -14.44
CA ALA A 123 5.38 0.37 -15.46
C ALA A 123 6.75 -0.08 -16.00
N ALA A 124 7.67 -0.47 -15.12
CA ALA A 124 8.99 -0.97 -15.50
C ALA A 124 8.89 -2.25 -16.34
N ALA A 125 7.96 -3.15 -16.00
CA ALA A 125 7.68 -4.33 -16.80
C ALA A 125 7.24 -3.98 -18.23
N ALA A 126 6.39 -2.96 -18.37
CA ALA A 126 5.91 -2.50 -19.67
C ALA A 126 7.01 -1.82 -20.50
N LEU A 127 7.96 -1.12 -19.86
CA LEU A 127 9.08 -0.46 -20.55
C LEU A 127 10.18 -1.44 -20.97
N THR A 128 10.48 -2.43 -20.14
CA THR A 128 11.63 -3.34 -20.33
C THR A 128 11.26 -4.68 -20.96
N GLY A 129 9.96 -4.97 -21.12
CA GLY A 129 9.48 -6.30 -21.49
C GLY A 129 9.69 -7.35 -20.39
N GLY A 130 10.07 -6.94 -19.18
CA GLY A 130 10.39 -7.80 -18.05
C GLY A 130 9.16 -8.49 -17.47
N ARG A 131 8.73 -9.62 -18.06
CA ARG A 131 7.64 -10.47 -17.53
C ARG A 131 7.85 -10.94 -16.08
N TRP A 132 9.08 -10.89 -15.58
CA TRP A 132 9.41 -11.22 -14.19
C TRP A 132 8.93 -10.12 -13.21
N MET A 133 8.94 -8.85 -13.61
CA MET A 133 8.51 -7.73 -12.75
C MET A 133 7.00 -7.78 -12.47
N LEU A 134 6.19 -8.22 -13.45
CA LEU A 134 4.75 -8.46 -13.24
C LEU A 134 4.50 -9.59 -12.24
N ARG A 135 5.35 -10.64 -12.27
CA ARG A 135 5.26 -11.75 -11.31
C ARG A 135 5.62 -11.28 -9.91
N VAL A 136 6.68 -10.48 -9.76
CA VAL A 136 7.02 -9.85 -8.47
C VAL A 136 5.87 -9.00 -7.96
N ALA A 137 5.27 -8.15 -8.81
CA ALA A 137 4.12 -7.33 -8.41
C ALA A 137 2.93 -8.21 -7.97
N ALA A 138 2.64 -9.29 -8.70
CA ALA A 138 1.58 -10.23 -8.35
C ALA A 138 1.86 -10.97 -7.02
N TYR A 139 3.08 -11.47 -6.81
CA TYR A 139 3.46 -12.12 -5.55
C TYR A 139 3.35 -11.14 -4.39
N LEU A 140 3.76 -9.90 -4.58
CA LEU A 140 3.72 -8.87 -3.55
C LEU A 140 2.27 -8.52 -3.18
N VAL A 141 1.39 -8.32 -4.16
CA VAL A 141 -0.05 -8.11 -3.90
C VAL A 141 -0.70 -9.32 -3.21
N ALA A 142 -0.44 -10.52 -3.71
CA ALA A 142 -0.98 -11.75 -3.13
C ALA A 142 -0.50 -11.98 -1.69
N THR A 143 0.78 -11.72 -1.43
CA THR A 143 1.37 -11.86 -0.08
C THR A 143 0.71 -10.89 0.89
N VAL A 144 0.53 -9.62 0.51
CA VAL A 144 -0.15 -8.65 1.37
C VAL A 144 -1.59 -9.07 1.66
N ALA A 145 -2.34 -9.48 0.63
CA ALA A 145 -3.72 -9.93 0.81
C ALA A 145 -3.81 -11.12 1.78
N LEU A 146 -2.92 -12.10 1.64
CA LEU A 146 -2.87 -13.25 2.53
C LEU A 146 -2.46 -12.88 3.95
N CYS A 147 -1.46 -12.01 4.13
CA CYS A 147 -1.08 -11.53 5.46
C CYS A 147 -2.22 -10.78 6.15
N LEU A 148 -2.98 -9.96 5.43
CA LEU A 148 -4.15 -9.26 5.98
C LEU A 148 -5.25 -10.26 6.40
N ILE A 149 -5.54 -11.27 5.58
CA ILE A 149 -6.49 -12.32 5.92
C ILE A 149 -6.02 -13.07 7.17
N ALA A 150 -4.76 -13.50 7.21
CA ALA A 150 -4.18 -14.21 8.33
C ALA A 150 -4.17 -13.38 9.62
N PHE A 151 -3.86 -12.09 9.53
CA PHE A 151 -3.93 -11.16 10.65
C PHE A 151 -5.35 -11.10 11.25
N ASN A 152 -6.37 -10.92 10.40
CA ASN A 152 -7.76 -10.88 10.85
C ASN A 152 -8.24 -12.21 11.43
N LEU A 153 -7.80 -13.34 10.87
CA LEU A 153 -8.07 -14.66 11.45
C LEU A 153 -7.42 -14.83 12.82
N GLY A 154 -6.17 -14.38 12.98
CA GLY A 154 -5.49 -14.39 14.27
C GLY A 154 -6.18 -13.50 15.31
N LEU A 155 -6.63 -12.31 14.92
CA LEU A 155 -7.45 -11.45 15.78
C LEU A 155 -8.73 -12.15 16.24
N GLY A 156 -9.45 -12.81 15.32
CA GLY A 156 -10.69 -13.52 15.65
C GLY A 156 -10.44 -14.72 16.57
N TYR A 157 -9.39 -15.50 16.30
CA TYR A 157 -9.03 -16.69 17.07
C TYR A 157 -8.61 -16.35 18.50
N TYR A 158 -7.69 -15.40 18.67
CA TYR A 158 -7.23 -15.01 20.01
C TYR A 158 -8.18 -14.03 20.71
N GLY A 159 -9.04 -13.34 19.97
CA GLY A 159 -10.05 -12.44 20.52
C GLY A 159 -11.24 -13.17 21.14
N SER A 160 -11.57 -14.39 20.69
CA SER A 160 -12.67 -15.17 21.26
C SER A 160 -12.39 -15.71 22.67
N ASP A 161 -11.12 -15.81 23.04
CA ASP A 161 -10.68 -16.34 24.34
C ASP A 161 -10.48 -15.24 25.40
N CYS A 162 -10.65 -13.97 25.04
CA CYS A 162 -10.52 -12.85 25.97
C CYS A 162 -11.84 -12.59 26.70
N ALA A 163 -11.82 -12.60 28.03
CA ALA A 163 -12.96 -12.19 28.85
C ALA A 163 -13.25 -10.70 28.65
N GLU A 164 -14.54 -10.33 28.65
CA GLU A 164 -14.96 -8.92 28.56
C GLU A 164 -14.31 -8.10 29.69
N GLY A 165 -13.45 -7.15 29.34
CA GLY A 165 -12.82 -6.22 30.29
C GLY A 165 -11.36 -6.48 30.63
N GLU A 166 -10.72 -7.53 30.11
CA GLU A 166 -9.27 -7.67 30.25
C GLU A 166 -8.52 -6.76 29.26
N SER A 167 -7.84 -5.76 29.80
CA SER A 167 -7.06 -4.76 29.07
C SER A 167 -5.80 -5.30 28.38
N GLU A 168 -5.40 -6.54 28.67
CA GLU A 168 -4.19 -7.17 28.12
C GLU A 168 -4.52 -8.34 27.18
N CYS A 169 -5.56 -8.19 26.37
CA CYS A 169 -5.88 -9.17 25.34
C CYS A 169 -4.75 -9.22 24.28
N LEU A 170 -3.95 -10.30 24.27
CA LEU A 170 -2.86 -10.55 23.32
C LEU A 170 -3.35 -10.83 21.88
N SER A 171 -4.62 -10.57 21.57
CA SER A 171 -5.23 -10.82 20.26
C SER A 171 -4.49 -10.11 19.12
N TRP A 172 -4.07 -8.86 19.34
CA TRP A 172 -3.26 -8.13 18.37
C TRP A 172 -1.93 -8.84 18.09
N LEU A 173 -1.24 -9.31 19.13
CA LEU A 173 0.02 -10.05 18.99
C LEU A 173 -0.20 -11.39 18.27
N GLY A 174 -1.31 -12.07 18.56
CA GLY A 174 -1.75 -13.27 17.85
C GLY A 174 -1.96 -13.01 16.35
N GLY A 175 -2.64 -11.92 16.01
CA GLY A 175 -2.78 -11.45 14.62
C GLY A 175 -1.43 -11.23 13.94
N VAL A 176 -0.50 -10.54 14.60
CA VAL A 176 0.85 -10.29 14.08
C VAL A 176 1.59 -11.60 13.81
N TRP A 177 1.53 -12.56 14.75
CA TRP A 177 2.21 -13.85 14.59
C TRP A 177 1.70 -14.62 13.37
N TRP A 178 0.39 -14.66 13.16
CA TRP A 178 -0.23 -15.29 11.98
C TRP A 178 0.19 -14.61 10.68
N ALA A 179 0.28 -13.28 10.67
CA ALA A 179 0.76 -12.52 9.51
C ALA A 179 2.23 -12.85 9.20
N VAL A 180 3.11 -12.94 10.22
CA VAL A 180 4.53 -13.27 10.06
C VAL A 180 4.72 -14.68 9.51
N LEU A 181 4.00 -15.67 10.05
CA LEU A 181 4.05 -17.04 9.54
C LEU A 181 3.57 -17.12 8.08
N THR A 182 2.50 -16.37 7.75
CA THR A 182 1.96 -16.30 6.39
C THR A 182 2.97 -15.66 5.43
N LEU A 183 3.65 -14.60 5.87
CA LEU A 183 4.71 -13.95 5.09
C LEU A 183 5.84 -14.92 4.75
N ALA A 184 6.32 -15.69 5.74
CA ALA A 184 7.35 -16.70 5.54
C ALA A 184 6.89 -17.79 4.55
N GLY A 185 5.66 -18.28 4.69
CA GLY A 185 5.06 -19.25 3.76
C GLY A 185 4.96 -18.71 2.33
N CYS A 186 4.50 -17.46 2.17
CA CYS A 186 4.42 -16.80 0.86
C CYS A 186 5.80 -16.64 0.21
N ALA A 187 6.84 -16.31 0.98
CA ALA A 187 8.19 -16.21 0.47
C ALA A 187 8.71 -17.56 -0.06
N VAL A 188 8.48 -18.64 0.68
CA VAL A 188 8.85 -20.01 0.24
C VAL A 188 8.11 -20.38 -1.05
N LEU A 189 6.81 -20.10 -1.15
CA LEU A 189 6.02 -20.37 -2.36
C LEU A 189 6.49 -19.54 -3.56
N ALA A 190 6.79 -18.25 -3.36
CA ALA A 190 7.30 -17.38 -4.41
C ALA A 190 8.66 -17.89 -4.93
N ILE A 191 9.59 -18.22 -4.04
CA ILE A 191 10.90 -18.78 -4.41
C ILE A 191 10.72 -20.13 -5.13
N GLY A 192 9.92 -21.03 -4.57
CA GLY A 192 9.66 -22.35 -5.14
C GLY A 192 9.05 -22.26 -6.54
N SER A 193 8.09 -21.37 -6.76
CA SER A 193 7.48 -21.16 -8.07
C SER A 193 8.49 -20.64 -9.10
N GLU A 194 9.37 -19.71 -8.73
CA GLU A 194 10.42 -19.22 -9.64
C GLU A 194 11.47 -20.30 -9.94
N VAL A 195 11.85 -21.13 -8.97
CA VAL A 195 12.75 -22.28 -9.18
C VAL A 195 12.13 -23.27 -10.17
N VAL A 196 10.85 -23.60 -10.03
CA VAL A 196 10.14 -24.49 -10.96
C VAL A 196 10.08 -23.89 -12.36
N LEU A 197 9.73 -22.61 -12.49
CA LEU A 197 9.70 -21.90 -13.77
C LEU A 197 11.08 -21.77 -14.41
N TRP A 198 12.14 -21.68 -13.61
CA TRP A 198 13.51 -21.69 -14.09
C TRP A 198 13.91 -23.07 -14.63
N ARG A 199 13.67 -24.14 -13.85
CA ARG A 199 13.97 -25.52 -14.28
C ARG A 199 13.23 -25.91 -15.56
N ARG A 200 11.95 -25.53 -15.69
CA ARG A 200 11.18 -25.79 -16.93
C ARG A 200 11.79 -25.09 -18.14
N ARG A 201 12.35 -23.89 -17.97
CA ARG A 201 12.99 -23.14 -19.06
C ARG A 201 14.35 -23.71 -19.44
N SER A 202 15.12 -24.24 -18.50
CA SER A 202 16.41 -24.88 -18.81
C SER A 202 16.22 -26.17 -19.60
N SER A 203 15.28 -27.03 -19.17
CA SER A 203 15.02 -28.30 -19.86
C SER A 203 14.50 -28.13 -21.29
N VAL A 204 13.71 -27.08 -21.57
CA VAL A 204 13.22 -26.80 -22.93
C VAL A 204 14.37 -26.34 -23.85
N LYS A 205 15.38 -25.65 -23.33
CA LYS A 205 16.53 -25.22 -24.14
C LYS A 205 17.42 -26.39 -24.55
N GLU A 206 17.58 -27.40 -23.68
CA GLU A 206 18.34 -28.62 -23.96
C GLU A 206 17.67 -29.52 -25.02
N LEU A 207 16.35 -29.40 -25.23
CA LEU A 207 15.61 -30.19 -26.22
C LEU A 207 15.56 -29.54 -27.62
N VAL A 208 15.89 -28.25 -27.72
CA VAL A 208 15.76 -27.45 -28.96
C VAL A 208 17.12 -27.03 -29.52
N GLY A 209 18.20 -27.15 -28.74
CA GLY A 209 19.59 -26.94 -29.19
C GLY A 209 20.27 -28.26 -29.53
#